data_AF-A0A8J7EUG2-F1
#
_entry.id   AF-A0A8J7EUG2-F1
#
_cell.length_a   1.000
_cell.length_b   1.000
_cell.length_c   1.000
_cell.angle_alpha   90.00
_cell.angle_beta   90.00
_cell.angle_gamma   90.00
#
_symmetry.space_group_name_H-M   'P 1'
#
loop_
_entity.id
_entity.type
_entity.pdbx_description
1 polymer ?
#
loop_
_entity_poly.entity_id
_entity_poly.type
_entity_poly.pdbx_seq_one_letter_code
_entity_poly.pdbx_strand_id
1 'polypeptide(L)'
;MQRIVLSNNNEIVLKTTLSKGQVAKFNSLLNELVLKNGAAYLSIRHLHGALLTRSKDTAKSIVQAYRDILRIYLVTADELGVRSEHDFIRPIGVQLLLDHLATDRPQRASDYRASAALLTYIVAAHPQLAVDSSIEAKKLASFKDGLIKRLKSRHKVCQLTGKPFGKDHEKHVHHIVAEAINPALAADEDNLIVITGVVHDEYHAWINTIPGAEISRATLRNFARLKGYSLDWDKSMVKPVQQVINF
;
A
#
# COMPACT_ATOMS: atom_id res chain seq x y z
N MET A 1 15.15 -11.85 -20.95
CA MET A 1 14.04 -12.47 -20.19
C MET A 1 14.65 -13.63 -19.42
N GLN A 2 14.44 -13.73 -18.11
CA GLN A 2 15.12 -14.74 -17.29
C GLN A 2 14.10 -15.79 -16.81
N ARG A 3 14.47 -17.07 -16.90
CA ARG A 3 13.68 -18.18 -16.34
C ARG A 3 14.05 -18.35 -14.87
N ILE A 4 13.05 -18.43 -14.01
CA ILE A 4 13.23 -18.57 -12.57
C ILE A 4 12.62 -19.90 -12.14
N VAL A 5 13.44 -20.74 -11.48
CA VAL A 5 13.02 -22.04 -10.92
C VAL A 5 12.79 -21.84 -9.43
N LEU A 6 11.60 -22.17 -8.95
CA LEU A 6 11.18 -21.86 -7.58
C LEU A 6 11.21 -23.06 -6.64
N SER A 7 10.90 -24.27 -7.12
CA SER A 7 11.15 -25.56 -6.45
C SER A 7 10.65 -26.73 -7.33
N ASN A 8 11.15 -27.97 -7.06
CA ASN A 8 10.67 -29.27 -7.56
C ASN A 8 9.86 -29.26 -8.88
N ASN A 9 10.50 -28.83 -9.98
CA ASN A 9 9.98 -28.81 -11.36
C ASN A 9 8.92 -27.76 -11.72
N ASN A 10 8.62 -26.80 -10.86
CA ASN A 10 7.75 -25.68 -11.23
C ASN A 10 8.57 -24.50 -11.75
N GLU A 11 8.32 -24.13 -13.02
CA GLU A 11 8.96 -23.03 -13.72
C GLU A 11 8.01 -21.84 -13.87
N ILE A 12 8.51 -20.63 -13.60
CA ILE A 12 7.81 -19.39 -13.95
C ILE A 12 8.74 -18.53 -14.79
N VAL A 13 8.19 -17.99 -15.88
CA VAL A 13 8.90 -17.06 -16.74
C VAL A 13 8.52 -15.64 -16.35
N LEU A 14 9.45 -14.91 -15.74
CA LEU A 14 9.26 -13.51 -15.35
C LEU A 14 10.16 -12.60 -16.19
N LYS A 15 9.61 -11.48 -16.66
CA LYS A 15 10.41 -10.40 -17.26
C LYS A 15 10.98 -9.54 -16.12
N THR A 16 12.17 -9.87 -15.65
CA THR A 16 12.82 -9.22 -14.51
C THR A 16 14.33 -9.11 -14.66
N THR A 17 14.97 -8.23 -13.88
CA THR A 17 16.43 -8.12 -13.75
C THR A 17 16.99 -8.77 -12.49
N LEU A 18 16.14 -9.44 -11.70
CA LEU A 18 16.54 -10.18 -10.51
C LEU A 18 17.63 -11.22 -10.82
N SER A 19 18.73 -11.19 -10.07
CA SER A 19 19.81 -12.17 -10.23
C SER A 19 19.44 -13.53 -9.63
N LYS A 20 20.11 -14.61 -10.07
CA LYS A 20 19.99 -15.95 -9.47
C LYS A 20 20.21 -15.93 -7.95
N GLY A 21 21.14 -15.10 -7.47
CA GLY A 21 21.38 -14.93 -6.04
C GLY A 21 20.21 -14.29 -5.29
N GLN A 22 19.45 -13.39 -5.93
CA GLN A 22 18.22 -12.84 -5.33
C GLN A 22 17.10 -13.88 -5.29
N VAL A 23 16.96 -14.68 -6.34
CA VAL A 23 16.01 -15.81 -6.34
C VAL A 23 16.35 -16.81 -5.24
N ALA A 24 17.63 -17.16 -5.06
CA ALA A 24 18.04 -18.08 -4.00
C ALA A 24 17.71 -17.53 -2.59
N LYS A 25 17.91 -16.23 -2.36
CA LYS A 25 17.50 -15.55 -1.12
C LYS A 25 15.99 -15.57 -0.93
N PHE A 26 15.24 -15.42 -2.03
CA PHE A 26 13.79 -15.52 -2.02
C PHE A 26 13.31 -16.95 -1.68
N ASN A 27 13.96 -17.97 -2.21
CA ASN A 27 13.67 -19.36 -1.84
C ASN A 27 14.07 -19.65 -0.38
N SER A 28 15.11 -19.02 0.16
CA SER A 28 15.45 -19.16 1.59
C SER A 28 14.38 -18.57 2.50
N LEU A 29 13.60 -17.58 2.05
CA LEU A 29 12.49 -17.03 2.81
C LEU A 29 11.39 -18.07 3.07
N LEU A 30 11.23 -19.05 2.18
CA LEU A 30 10.27 -20.16 2.32
C LEU A 30 10.58 -21.07 3.49
N ASN A 31 11.85 -21.44 3.62
CA ASN A 31 12.29 -22.37 4.65
C ASN A 31 12.12 -21.79 6.07
N GLU A 32 11.92 -20.48 6.16
CA GLU A 32 11.82 -19.72 7.41
C GLU A 32 10.37 -19.25 7.67
N LEU A 33 9.40 -19.80 6.93
CA LEU A 33 7.98 -19.53 7.10
C LEU A 33 7.49 -20.16 8.40
N VAL A 34 6.90 -19.35 9.28
CA VAL A 34 6.26 -19.82 10.51
C VAL A 34 4.76 -19.93 10.26
N LEU A 35 4.21 -21.13 10.50
CA LEU A 35 2.78 -21.40 10.48
C LEU A 35 2.26 -21.45 11.92
N LYS A 36 1.31 -20.56 12.26
CA LYS A 36 0.67 -20.58 13.59
C LYS A 36 -0.78 -20.13 13.49
N ASN A 37 -1.67 -20.81 14.21
CA ASN A 37 -3.11 -20.49 14.24
C ASN A 37 -3.76 -20.42 12.84
N GLY A 38 -3.32 -21.27 11.92
CA GLY A 38 -3.81 -21.29 10.53
C GLY A 38 -3.36 -20.10 9.67
N ALA A 39 -2.49 -19.25 10.19
CA ALA A 39 -1.92 -18.10 9.49
C ALA A 39 -0.42 -18.26 9.32
N ALA A 40 0.14 -17.46 8.42
CA ALA A 40 1.55 -17.53 8.08
C ALA A 40 2.30 -16.23 8.26
N TYR A 41 3.56 -16.42 8.64
CA TYR A 41 4.40 -15.35 9.15
C TYR A 41 5.80 -15.52 8.57
N LEU A 42 6.29 -14.43 7.99
CA LEU A 42 7.62 -14.33 7.44
C LEU A 42 8.48 -13.53 8.40
N SER A 43 9.64 -14.07 8.79
CA SER A 43 10.58 -13.33 9.63
C SER A 43 11.12 -12.12 8.87
N ILE A 44 11.05 -10.93 9.49
CA ILE A 44 11.54 -9.68 8.88
C ILE A 44 13.02 -9.79 8.50
N ARG A 45 13.81 -10.54 9.28
CA ARG A 45 15.23 -10.79 9.03
C ARG A 45 15.51 -11.45 7.69
N HIS A 46 14.56 -12.22 7.15
CA HIS A 46 14.72 -12.97 5.90
C HIS A 46 14.11 -12.27 4.69
N LEU A 47 13.42 -11.14 4.90
CA LEU A 47 12.80 -10.35 3.82
C LEU A 47 13.82 -9.70 2.88
N HIS A 48 15.11 -9.71 3.20
CA HIS A 48 16.11 -9.05 2.36
C HIS A 48 16.15 -9.57 0.91
N GLY A 49 15.79 -10.84 0.68
CA GLY A 49 15.57 -11.40 -0.64
C GLY A 49 14.33 -10.82 -1.34
N ALA A 50 13.19 -10.78 -0.65
CA ALA A 50 11.94 -10.19 -1.17
C ALA A 50 12.06 -8.69 -1.44
N LEU A 51 12.65 -7.94 -0.52
CA LEU A 51 12.80 -6.48 -0.59
C LEU A 51 14.00 -6.04 -1.44
N LEU A 52 14.67 -6.98 -2.10
CA LEU A 52 15.77 -6.74 -3.03
C LEU A 52 16.91 -5.92 -2.43
N THR A 53 17.24 -6.23 -1.18
CA THR A 53 18.28 -5.54 -0.40
C THR A 53 19.55 -6.41 -0.28
N ARG A 54 20.64 -5.79 0.17
CA ARG A 54 21.93 -6.46 0.34
C ARG A 54 22.13 -7.07 1.73
N SER A 55 21.43 -6.55 2.75
CA SER A 55 21.56 -7.00 4.13
C SER A 55 20.21 -7.12 4.84
N LYS A 56 20.22 -7.91 5.91
CA LYS A 56 19.08 -8.11 6.81
C LYS A 56 18.68 -6.81 7.52
N ASP A 57 19.66 -5.98 7.88
CA ASP A 57 19.41 -4.69 8.54
C ASP A 57 18.73 -3.69 7.60
N THR A 58 19.14 -3.63 6.33
CA THR A 58 18.45 -2.78 5.36
C THR A 58 17.00 -3.21 5.16
N ALA A 59 16.73 -4.52 5.13
CA ALA A 59 15.36 -5.03 5.07
C ALA A 59 14.54 -4.60 6.29
N LYS A 60 15.10 -4.70 7.50
CA LYS A 60 14.47 -4.24 8.74
C LYS A 60 14.19 -2.74 8.70
N SER A 61 15.15 -1.92 8.27
CA SER A 61 14.98 -0.47 8.17
C SER A 61 13.89 -0.09 7.15
N ILE A 62 13.78 -0.80 6.03
CA ILE A 62 12.68 -0.60 5.08
C ILE A 62 11.35 -0.92 5.76
N VAL A 63 11.20 -2.07 6.43
CA VAL A 63 9.94 -2.40 7.10
C VAL A 63 9.55 -1.36 8.15
N GLN A 64 10.52 -0.84 8.91
CA GLN A 64 10.27 0.22 9.89
C GLN A 64 9.88 1.56 9.24
N ALA A 65 10.49 1.92 8.10
CA ALA A 65 10.13 3.14 7.37
C ALA A 65 8.68 3.12 6.85
N TYR A 66 8.11 1.93 6.64
CA TYR A 66 6.72 1.73 6.20
C TYR A 66 5.85 1.16 7.32
N ARG A 67 6.24 1.32 8.59
CA ARG A 67 5.53 0.71 9.73
C ARG A 67 4.06 1.11 9.80
N ASP A 68 3.72 2.34 9.45
CA ASP A 68 2.35 2.84 9.59
C ASP A 68 1.35 2.08 8.72
N ILE A 69 1.72 1.78 7.48
CA ILE A 69 0.91 0.97 6.55
C ILE A 69 0.99 -0.53 6.88
N LEU A 70 2.08 -0.97 7.53
CA LEU A 70 2.33 -2.37 7.84
C LEU A 70 1.84 -2.80 9.22
N ARG A 71 1.45 -1.86 10.09
CA ARG A 71 1.26 -2.08 11.52
C ARG A 71 0.36 -3.26 11.85
N ILE A 72 -0.71 -3.47 11.08
CA ILE A 72 -1.68 -4.56 11.30
C ILE A 72 -1.20 -5.93 10.83
N TYR A 73 -0.12 -5.96 10.02
CA TYR A 73 0.48 -7.18 9.49
C TYR A 73 1.75 -7.59 10.23
N LEU A 74 2.29 -6.69 11.05
CA LEU A 74 3.44 -6.94 11.91
C LEU A 74 2.99 -7.66 13.17
N VAL A 75 3.73 -8.70 13.54
CA VAL A 75 3.49 -9.49 14.74
C VAL A 75 4.81 -9.76 15.42
N THR A 76 4.86 -9.57 16.72
CA THR A 76 6.06 -9.85 17.53
C THR A 76 6.26 -11.36 17.71
N ALA A 77 7.49 -11.75 18.05
CA ALA A 77 7.79 -13.14 18.38
C ALA A 77 6.98 -13.66 19.58
N ASP A 78 6.75 -12.80 20.58
CA ASP A 78 5.97 -13.12 21.78
C ASP A 78 4.49 -13.35 21.46
N GLU A 79 3.88 -12.51 20.64
CA GLU A 79 2.50 -12.72 20.15
C GLU A 79 2.37 -14.03 19.35
N LEU A 80 3.43 -14.42 18.63
CA LEU A 80 3.51 -15.72 17.95
C LEU A 80 4.02 -16.85 18.85
N GLY A 81 4.31 -16.61 20.14
CA GLY A 81 4.88 -17.59 21.07
C GLY A 81 6.04 -18.41 20.48
N VAL A 82 6.89 -17.78 19.67
CA VAL A 82 8.11 -18.36 19.11
C VAL A 82 9.31 -17.71 19.77
N ARG A 83 10.33 -18.51 20.09
CA ARG A 83 11.59 -17.98 20.62
C ARG A 83 12.41 -17.38 19.48
N SER A 84 12.19 -16.09 19.20
CA SER A 84 12.87 -15.31 18.17
C SER A 84 13.10 -13.89 18.69
N GLU A 85 14.25 -13.30 18.38
CA GLU A 85 14.55 -11.88 18.66
C GLU A 85 14.02 -10.93 17.57
N HIS A 86 13.23 -11.46 16.64
CA HIS A 86 12.82 -10.75 15.44
C HIS A 86 11.31 -10.80 15.26
N ASP A 87 10.74 -9.66 14.89
CA ASP A 87 9.35 -9.55 14.49
C ASP A 87 9.10 -10.23 13.14
N PHE A 88 7.83 -10.52 12.92
CA PHE A 88 7.30 -11.20 11.77
C PHE A 88 6.32 -10.31 11.02
N ILE A 89 6.10 -10.64 9.75
CA ILE A 89 5.12 -9.98 8.89
C ILE A 89 4.29 -11.02 8.15
N ARG A 90 2.99 -10.78 8.02
CA ARG A 90 2.13 -11.62 7.16
C ARG A 90 2.48 -11.43 5.68
N PRO A 91 2.36 -12.47 4.83
CA PRO A 91 2.65 -12.38 3.39
C PRO A 91 1.95 -11.21 2.68
N ILE A 92 0.69 -10.93 3.01
CA ILE A 92 -0.04 -9.79 2.44
C ILE A 92 0.61 -8.43 2.77
N GLY A 93 1.19 -8.28 3.96
CA GLY A 93 1.94 -7.08 4.34
C GLY A 93 3.21 -6.92 3.50
N VAL A 94 3.89 -8.02 3.17
CA VAL A 94 5.04 -8.01 2.27
C VAL A 94 4.61 -7.63 0.85
N GLN A 95 3.48 -8.15 0.37
CA GLN A 95 2.94 -7.80 -0.94
C GLN A 95 2.62 -6.31 -1.04
N LEU A 96 1.91 -5.75 -0.05
CA LEU A 96 1.65 -4.31 0.04
C LEU A 96 2.94 -3.49 0.05
N LEU A 97 3.93 -3.90 0.86
CA LEU A 97 5.23 -3.23 0.89
C LEU A 97 5.92 -3.24 -0.48
N LEU A 98 5.86 -4.35 -1.21
CA LEU A 98 6.45 -4.45 -2.55
C LEU A 98 5.74 -3.56 -3.56
N ASP A 99 4.41 -3.43 -3.48
CA ASP A 99 3.64 -2.52 -4.32
C ASP A 99 3.99 -1.05 -4.03
N HIS A 100 4.08 -0.67 -2.75
CA HIS A 100 4.57 0.65 -2.34
C HIS A 100 5.98 0.93 -2.87
N LEU A 101 6.92 0.00 -2.69
CA LEU A 101 8.30 0.16 -3.16
C LEU A 101 8.39 0.26 -4.69
N ALA A 102 7.48 -0.40 -5.43
CA ALA A 102 7.40 -0.28 -6.87
C ALA A 102 6.98 1.13 -7.31
N THR A 103 6.06 1.76 -6.58
CA THR A 103 5.66 3.14 -6.85
C THR A 103 6.75 4.14 -6.45
N ASP A 104 7.33 3.99 -5.27
CA ASP A 104 8.31 4.94 -4.73
C ASP A 104 9.67 4.87 -5.44
N ARG A 105 9.95 3.75 -6.13
CA ARG A 105 11.20 3.50 -6.85
C ARG A 105 10.91 2.96 -8.26
N PRO A 106 10.38 3.79 -9.17
CA PRO A 106 9.88 3.34 -10.47
C PRO A 106 10.95 2.66 -11.34
N GLN A 107 12.22 3.01 -11.16
CA GLN A 107 13.36 2.40 -11.86
C GLN A 107 13.54 0.91 -11.53
N ARG A 108 12.99 0.47 -10.38
CA ARG A 108 13.01 -0.92 -9.91
C ARG A 108 11.61 -1.55 -9.83
N ALA A 109 10.58 -0.87 -10.34
CA ALA A 109 9.19 -1.33 -10.23
C ALA A 109 8.98 -2.74 -10.79
N SER A 110 9.61 -3.06 -11.93
CA SER A 110 9.55 -4.38 -12.55
C SER A 110 10.13 -5.48 -11.65
N ASP A 111 11.19 -5.19 -10.89
CA ASP A 111 11.80 -6.15 -9.98
C ASP A 111 10.97 -6.36 -8.72
N TYR A 112 10.37 -5.30 -8.16
CA TYR A 112 9.47 -5.43 -7.00
C TYR A 112 8.19 -6.18 -7.38
N ARG A 113 7.61 -5.90 -8.55
CA ARG A 113 6.47 -6.66 -9.09
C ARG A 113 6.82 -8.12 -9.34
N ALA A 114 8.04 -8.40 -9.83
CA ALA A 114 8.52 -9.77 -9.97
C ALA A 114 8.64 -10.46 -8.60
N SER A 115 9.20 -9.79 -7.60
CA SER A 115 9.25 -10.28 -6.22
C SER A 115 7.86 -10.57 -5.64
N ALA A 116 6.89 -9.69 -5.90
CA ALA A 116 5.50 -9.87 -5.49
C ALA A 116 4.86 -11.08 -6.19
N ALA A 117 5.09 -11.25 -7.50
CA ALA A 117 4.61 -12.43 -8.23
C ALA A 117 5.21 -13.73 -7.68
N LEU A 118 6.49 -13.73 -7.31
CA LEU A 118 7.13 -14.87 -6.65
C LEU A 118 6.49 -15.18 -5.29
N LEU A 119 6.16 -14.15 -4.51
CA LEU A 119 5.48 -14.31 -3.22
C LEU A 119 4.07 -14.90 -3.40
N THR A 120 3.32 -14.38 -4.36
CA THR A 120 1.97 -14.87 -4.68
C THR A 120 2.00 -16.33 -5.11
N TYR A 121 2.96 -16.70 -5.96
CA TYR A 121 3.13 -18.09 -6.36
C TYR A 121 3.38 -19.02 -5.17
N ILE A 122 4.25 -18.60 -4.26
CA ILE A 122 4.53 -19.33 -3.01
C ILE A 122 3.26 -19.52 -2.19
N VAL A 123 2.50 -18.44 -2.00
CA VAL A 123 1.23 -18.48 -1.24
C VAL A 123 0.25 -19.43 -1.93
N ALA A 124 0.13 -19.38 -3.26
CA ALA A 124 -0.75 -20.25 -4.02
C ALA A 124 -0.33 -21.74 -3.97
N ALA A 125 0.98 -22.02 -3.89
CA ALA A 125 1.51 -23.37 -3.77
C ALA A 125 1.25 -24.02 -2.39
N HIS A 126 0.80 -23.25 -1.40
CA HIS A 126 0.50 -23.73 -0.06
C HIS A 126 -0.96 -23.40 0.29
N PRO A 127 -1.90 -24.36 0.18
CA PRO A 127 -3.34 -24.10 0.31
C PRO A 127 -3.76 -23.37 1.60
N GLN A 128 -3.09 -23.64 2.72
CA GLN A 128 -3.32 -22.95 4.00
C GLN A 128 -2.92 -21.47 3.94
N LEU A 129 -1.85 -21.14 3.21
CA LEU A 129 -1.43 -19.76 2.95
C LEU A 129 -2.43 -19.04 2.05
N ALA A 130 -2.89 -19.69 0.99
CA ALA A 130 -3.85 -19.12 0.07
C ALA A 130 -5.18 -18.76 0.76
N VAL A 131 -5.63 -19.59 1.69
CA VAL A 131 -6.84 -19.34 2.50
C VAL A 131 -6.63 -18.15 3.45
N ASP A 132 -5.53 -18.09 4.19
CA ASP A 132 -5.22 -16.94 5.08
C ASP A 132 -5.11 -15.65 4.28
N SER A 133 -4.36 -15.63 3.16
CA SER A 133 -4.26 -14.48 2.28
C SER A 133 -5.62 -14.03 1.73
N SER A 134 -6.54 -14.95 1.44
CA SER A 134 -7.90 -14.61 0.99
C SER A 134 -8.75 -14.02 2.10
N ILE A 135 -8.61 -14.51 3.34
CA ILE A 135 -9.28 -13.95 4.52
C ILE A 135 -8.74 -12.55 4.83
N GLU A 136 -7.43 -12.35 4.73
CA GLU A 136 -6.78 -11.06 4.96
C GLU A 136 -7.13 -10.04 3.86
N ALA A 137 -7.24 -10.45 2.59
CA ALA A 137 -7.76 -9.57 1.54
C ALA A 137 -9.19 -9.08 1.86
N LYS A 138 -10.04 -9.94 2.42
CA LYS A 138 -11.37 -9.55 2.91
C LYS A 138 -11.30 -8.61 4.11
N LYS A 139 -10.36 -8.80 5.04
CA LYS A 139 -10.14 -7.87 6.16
C LYS A 139 -9.65 -6.50 5.69
N LEU A 140 -8.78 -6.45 4.68
CA LEU A 140 -8.34 -5.20 4.06
C LEU A 140 -9.50 -4.45 3.41
N ALA A 141 -10.35 -5.15 2.66
CA ALA A 141 -11.59 -4.56 2.12
C ALA A 141 -12.47 -4.02 3.25
N SER A 142 -12.65 -4.79 4.33
CA SER A 142 -13.42 -4.36 5.50
C SER A 142 -12.80 -3.15 6.23
N PHE A 143 -11.47 -3.06 6.31
CA PHE A 143 -10.77 -1.91 6.88
C PHE A 143 -10.96 -0.67 6.00
N LYS A 144 -10.83 -0.79 4.68
CA LYS A 144 -11.08 0.28 3.71
C LYS A 144 -12.52 0.77 3.82
N ASP A 145 -13.49 -0.14 3.86
CA ASP A 145 -14.91 0.20 4.05
C ASP A 145 -15.15 0.89 5.41
N GLY A 146 -14.49 0.41 6.46
CA GLY A 146 -14.52 1.02 7.79
C GLY A 146 -13.96 2.44 7.79
N LEU A 147 -12.83 2.68 7.12
CA LEU A 147 -12.23 4.01 6.96
C LEU A 147 -13.15 4.95 6.18
N ILE A 148 -13.69 4.50 5.05
CA ILE A 148 -14.65 5.25 4.23
C ILE A 148 -15.87 5.63 5.08
N LYS A 149 -16.43 4.68 5.84
CA LYS A 149 -17.58 4.92 6.72
C LYS A 149 -17.25 5.94 7.82
N ARG A 150 -16.08 5.82 8.47
CA ARG A 150 -15.60 6.78 9.47
C ARG A 150 -15.47 8.18 8.87
N LEU A 151 -14.82 8.31 7.72
CA LEU A 151 -14.66 9.58 7.01
C LEU A 151 -16.01 10.23 6.65
N LYS A 152 -16.92 9.46 6.03
CA LYS A 152 -18.29 9.95 5.74
C LYS A 152 -19.03 10.39 7.01
N SER A 153 -18.81 9.75 8.16
CA SER A 153 -19.45 10.11 9.42
C SER A 153 -18.87 11.38 10.08
N ARG A 154 -17.53 11.52 10.02
CA ARG A 154 -16.74 12.61 10.63
C ARG A 154 -16.95 13.94 9.91
N HIS A 155 -16.94 13.94 8.59
CA HIS A 155 -17.04 15.16 7.80
C HIS A 155 -18.51 15.60 7.62
N LYS A 156 -18.83 16.80 8.08
CA LYS A 156 -20.17 17.41 7.97
C LYS A 156 -20.33 18.33 6.77
N VAL A 157 -19.22 18.75 6.18
CA VAL A 157 -19.15 19.62 5.01
C VAL A 157 -18.31 18.97 3.92
N CYS A 158 -18.62 19.27 2.65
CA CYS A 158 -17.81 18.90 1.51
C CYS A 158 -16.47 19.62 1.58
N GLN A 159 -15.37 18.87 1.53
CA GLN A 159 -14.02 19.42 1.73
C GLN A 159 -13.53 20.29 0.56
N LEU A 160 -14.12 20.17 -0.62
CA LEU A 160 -13.85 21.07 -1.75
C LEU A 160 -14.73 22.32 -1.68
N THR A 161 -16.05 22.16 -1.57
CA THR A 161 -16.95 23.33 -1.70
C THR A 161 -17.17 24.09 -0.39
N GLY A 162 -16.78 23.52 0.75
CA GLY A 162 -17.08 24.05 2.08
C GLY A 162 -18.56 23.97 2.48
N LYS A 163 -19.43 23.50 1.60
CA LYS A 163 -20.89 23.45 1.83
C LYS A 163 -21.28 22.24 2.69
N PRO A 164 -22.28 22.37 3.58
CA PRO A 164 -22.84 21.22 4.30
C PRO A 164 -23.38 20.15 3.34
N PHE A 165 -23.29 18.88 3.74
CA PHE A 165 -23.97 17.82 3.02
C PHE A 165 -25.49 17.93 3.26
N GLY A 166 -26.28 18.05 2.19
CA GLY A 166 -27.74 17.99 2.30
C GLY A 166 -28.23 16.60 2.69
N LYS A 167 -29.46 16.50 3.19
CA LYS A 167 -30.06 15.22 3.63
C LYS A 167 -30.10 14.17 2.51
N ASP A 168 -30.21 14.61 1.26
CA ASP A 168 -30.38 13.75 0.08
C ASP A 168 -29.11 13.63 -0.77
N HIS A 169 -27.99 14.24 -0.34
CA HIS A 169 -26.74 14.18 -1.08
C HIS A 169 -25.85 13.07 -0.52
N GLU A 170 -25.56 12.07 -1.35
CA GLU A 170 -24.58 11.05 -1.01
C GLU A 170 -23.20 11.69 -0.78
N LYS A 171 -22.55 11.28 0.32
CA LYS A 171 -21.15 11.60 0.58
C LYS A 171 -20.28 10.61 -0.16
N HIS A 172 -19.34 11.11 -0.95
CA HIS A 172 -18.34 10.31 -1.64
C HIS A 172 -16.98 10.52 -0.98
N VAL A 173 -16.17 9.47 -0.98
CA VAL A 173 -14.77 9.53 -0.58
C VAL A 173 -13.95 9.41 -1.85
N HIS A 174 -13.16 10.43 -2.16
CA HIS A 174 -12.34 10.50 -3.35
C HIS A 174 -10.86 10.36 -3.00
N HIS A 175 -10.13 9.57 -3.78
CA HIS A 175 -8.68 9.47 -3.67
C HIS A 175 -7.99 10.62 -4.41
N ILE A 176 -7.24 11.45 -3.69
CA ILE A 176 -6.48 12.58 -4.26
C ILE A 176 -5.49 12.10 -5.33
N VAL A 177 -4.80 11.00 -5.06
CA VAL A 177 -4.01 10.22 -6.02
C VAL A 177 -4.73 8.90 -6.24
N ALA A 178 -5.04 8.58 -7.49
CA ALA A 178 -5.81 7.37 -7.79
C ALA A 178 -5.15 6.11 -7.24
N GLU A 179 -5.98 5.23 -6.67
CA GLU A 179 -5.57 3.90 -6.21
C GLU A 179 -4.91 3.07 -7.32
N ALA A 180 -5.35 3.22 -8.57
CA ALA A 180 -4.73 2.54 -9.72
C ALA A 180 -3.28 3.00 -9.98
N ILE A 181 -2.94 4.24 -9.60
CA ILE A 181 -1.61 4.84 -9.78
C ILE A 181 -0.73 4.52 -8.56
N ASN A 182 -1.30 4.60 -7.36
CA ASN A 182 -0.59 4.25 -6.13
C ASN A 182 -1.50 3.49 -5.14
N PRO A 183 -1.60 2.14 -5.25
CA PRO A 183 -2.50 1.32 -4.42
C PRO A 183 -2.23 1.47 -2.91
N ALA A 184 -0.97 1.73 -2.61
CA ALA A 184 -0.44 2.19 -1.35
C ALA A 184 -1.28 3.20 -0.57
N LEU A 185 -1.81 4.18 -1.30
CA LEU A 185 -2.50 5.34 -0.73
C LEU A 185 -4.01 5.10 -0.66
N ALA A 186 -4.49 3.89 -0.98
CA ALA A 186 -5.91 3.58 -1.02
C ALA A 186 -6.58 3.65 0.37
N ALA A 187 -5.79 3.37 1.42
CA ALA A 187 -6.22 3.39 2.82
C ALA A 187 -5.52 4.49 3.64
N ASP A 188 -4.81 5.41 2.98
CA ASP A 188 -4.20 6.57 3.63
C ASP A 188 -5.23 7.69 3.76
N GLU A 189 -5.61 8.04 5.00
CA GLU A 189 -6.58 9.11 5.27
C GLU A 189 -6.16 10.46 4.65
N ASP A 190 -4.86 10.72 4.49
CA ASP A 190 -4.33 11.97 3.93
C ASP A 190 -4.37 12.01 2.39
N ASN A 191 -4.64 10.86 1.77
CA ASN A 191 -4.94 10.73 0.35
C ASN A 191 -6.46 10.69 0.07
N LEU A 192 -7.31 10.84 1.10
CA LEU A 192 -8.75 10.76 0.95
C LEU A 192 -9.41 12.11 1.27
N ILE A 193 -10.40 12.49 0.45
CA ILE A 193 -11.26 13.64 0.74
C ILE A 193 -12.73 13.25 0.63
N VAL A 194 -13.56 13.84 1.50
CA VAL A 194 -15.00 13.66 1.51
C VAL A 194 -15.67 14.79 0.75
N ILE A 195 -16.31 14.45 -0.37
CA ILE A 195 -16.95 15.39 -1.29
C ILE A 195 -18.37 14.93 -1.63
N THR A 196 -19.18 15.80 -2.21
CA THR A 196 -20.51 15.41 -2.73
C THR A 196 -20.36 14.61 -4.02
N GLY A 197 -21.32 13.71 -4.33
CA GLY A 197 -21.34 12.98 -5.60
C GLY A 197 -21.25 13.87 -6.84
N VAL A 198 -21.97 15.00 -6.84
CA VAL A 198 -21.92 15.99 -7.94
C VAL A 198 -20.49 16.48 -8.20
N VAL A 199 -19.78 16.93 -7.16
CA VAL A 199 -18.40 17.40 -7.27
C VAL A 199 -17.44 16.29 -7.67
N HIS A 200 -17.67 15.07 -7.19
CA HIS A 200 -16.89 13.89 -7.56
C HIS A 200 -16.99 13.64 -9.08
N ASP A 201 -18.22 13.56 -9.58
CA ASP A 201 -18.49 13.26 -10.98
C ASP A 201 -18.06 14.42 -11.89
N GLU A 202 -18.22 15.68 -11.45
CA GLU A 202 -17.70 16.85 -12.16
C GLU A 202 -16.18 16.82 -12.32
N TYR A 203 -15.45 16.41 -11.28
CA TYR A 203 -13.99 16.29 -11.37
C TYR A 203 -13.57 15.19 -12.34
N HIS A 204 -14.18 14.02 -12.25
CA HIS A 204 -13.90 12.91 -13.17
C HIS A 204 -14.29 13.23 -14.61
N ALA A 205 -15.41 13.91 -14.83
CA ALA A 205 -15.80 14.39 -16.15
C ALA A 205 -14.78 15.40 -16.69
N TRP A 206 -14.38 16.38 -15.88
CA TRP A 206 -13.40 17.40 -16.28
C TRP A 206 -12.04 16.78 -16.62
N ILE A 207 -11.51 15.88 -15.79
CA ILE A 207 -10.18 15.31 -16.03
C ILE A 207 -10.14 14.44 -17.30
N ASN A 208 -11.24 13.75 -17.61
CA ASN A 208 -11.38 12.97 -18.84
C ASN A 208 -11.39 13.83 -20.11
N THR A 209 -11.62 15.15 -20.00
CA THR A 209 -11.50 16.07 -21.16
C THR A 209 -10.07 16.48 -21.47
N ILE A 210 -9.10 16.17 -20.60
CA ILE A 210 -7.71 16.59 -20.73
C ILE A 210 -6.88 15.36 -21.15
N PRO A 211 -6.39 15.29 -22.40
CA PRO A 211 -5.61 14.15 -22.87
C PRO A 211 -4.35 13.94 -22.02
N GLY A 212 -4.16 12.72 -21.52
CA GLY A 212 -2.99 12.35 -20.73
C GLY A 212 -2.97 12.89 -19.29
N ALA A 213 -4.04 13.53 -18.82
CA ALA A 213 -4.15 13.92 -17.43
C ALA A 213 -4.46 12.73 -16.51
N GLU A 214 -3.84 12.73 -15.34
CA GLU A 214 -4.02 11.71 -14.31
C GLU A 214 -4.65 12.29 -13.05
N ILE A 215 -5.48 11.49 -12.37
CA ILE A 215 -6.04 11.84 -11.05
C ILE A 215 -4.89 11.96 -10.07
N SER A 216 -4.59 13.20 -9.69
CA SER A 216 -3.46 13.56 -8.87
C SER A 216 -3.77 14.81 -8.06
N ARG A 217 -2.97 15.04 -7.02
CA ARG A 217 -3.04 16.26 -6.21
C ARG A 217 -2.94 17.53 -7.08
N ALA A 218 -2.12 17.51 -8.12
CA ALA A 218 -1.95 18.65 -9.03
C ALA A 218 -3.23 18.92 -9.84
N THR A 219 -3.85 17.89 -10.42
CA THR A 219 -5.07 18.05 -11.21
C THR A 219 -6.26 18.41 -10.33
N LEU A 220 -6.36 17.85 -9.12
CA LEU A 220 -7.40 18.20 -8.15
C LEU A 220 -7.28 19.65 -7.65
N ARG A 221 -6.05 20.15 -7.40
CA ARG A 221 -5.81 21.57 -7.11
C ARG A 221 -6.26 22.47 -8.25
N ASN A 222 -5.92 22.11 -9.48
CA ASN A 222 -6.26 22.90 -10.64
C ASN A 222 -7.78 22.97 -10.82
N PHE A 223 -8.46 21.83 -10.71
CA PHE A 223 -9.92 21.76 -10.69
C PHE A 223 -10.52 22.65 -9.61
N ALA A 224 -10.01 22.56 -8.37
CA ALA A 224 -10.50 23.38 -7.27
C ALA A 224 -10.34 24.87 -7.56
N ARG A 225 -9.19 25.31 -8.11
CA ARG A 225 -8.97 26.70 -8.52
C ARG A 225 -9.94 27.16 -9.59
N LEU A 226 -10.13 26.36 -10.64
CA LEU A 226 -11.05 26.67 -11.74
C LEU A 226 -12.50 26.85 -11.27
N LYS A 227 -12.91 26.08 -10.25
CA LYS A 227 -14.27 26.10 -9.70
C LYS A 227 -14.44 27.05 -8.50
N GLY A 228 -13.37 27.72 -8.04
CA GLY A 228 -13.40 28.55 -6.84
C GLY A 228 -13.64 27.77 -5.54
N TYR A 229 -13.16 26.52 -5.48
CA TYR A 229 -13.28 25.63 -4.32
C TYR A 229 -12.10 25.80 -3.35
N SER A 230 -12.29 25.35 -2.11
CA SER A 230 -11.27 25.36 -1.06
C SER A 230 -10.08 24.46 -1.42
N LEU A 231 -8.92 24.89 -0.92
CA LEU A 231 -7.65 24.14 -0.96
C LEU A 231 -7.21 23.68 0.44
N ASP A 232 -8.03 23.86 1.47
CA ASP A 232 -7.67 23.57 2.88
C ASP A 232 -7.41 22.08 3.14
N TRP A 233 -7.92 21.22 2.25
CA TRP A 233 -7.65 19.78 2.27
C TRP A 233 -6.19 19.44 1.91
N ASP A 234 -5.45 20.37 1.32
CA ASP A 234 -4.11 20.12 0.83
C ASP A 234 -3.03 20.49 1.86
N LYS A 235 -2.72 19.54 2.74
CA LYS A 235 -1.72 19.69 3.81
C LYS A 235 -0.33 20.11 3.34
N SER A 236 0.03 19.87 2.08
CA SER A 236 1.33 20.31 1.55
C SER A 236 1.41 21.81 1.26
N MET A 237 0.30 22.55 1.40
CA MET A 237 0.30 24.02 1.39
C MET A 237 0.51 24.63 2.79
N VAL A 238 0.48 23.83 3.86
CA VAL A 238 0.83 24.28 5.21
C VAL A 238 2.35 24.36 5.29
N LYS A 239 2.92 25.56 5.13
CA LYS A 239 4.34 25.79 5.48
C LYS A 239 4.53 25.39 6.95
N PRO A 240 5.58 24.64 7.31
CA PRO A 240 5.95 24.53 8.71
C PRO A 240 6.21 25.94 9.23
N VAL A 241 5.44 26.36 10.22
CA VAL A 241 5.80 27.52 11.03
C VAL A 241 7.09 27.11 11.72
N GLN A 242 8.23 27.57 11.20
CA GLN A 242 9.46 27.58 11.97
C GLN A 242 9.18 28.46 13.20
N GLN A 243 8.88 27.83 14.33
CA GLN A 243 9.06 28.47 15.61
C GLN A 243 10.56 28.73 15.73
N VAL A 244 10.93 29.98 15.46
CA VAL A 244 12.21 30.54 15.90
C VAL A 244 12.11 30.58 17.43
N ILE A 245 12.57 29.50 18.06
CA ILE A 245 12.88 29.53 19.48
C ILE A 245 14.28 30.14 19.56
N ASN A 246 14.33 31.44 19.88
CA ASN A 246 15.55 32.07 20.35
C ASN A 246 15.78 31.61 21.78
N PHE A 247 16.86 30.87 22.01
CA PHE A 247 17.56 30.81 23.29
C PHE A 247 18.92 31.47 23.12
#